data_AF-A0A1L4BS07-F1
#
_entry.id   AF-A0A1L4BS07-F1
#
_cell.length_a   1.000
_cell.length_b   1.000
_cell.length_c   1.000
_cell.angle_alpha   90.00
_cell.angle_beta   90.00
_cell.angle_gamma   90.00
#
_symmetry.space_group_name_H-M   'P 1'
#
loop_
_entity.id
_entity.type
_entity.pdbx_description
1 polymer ?
#
loop_
_entity_poly.entity_id
_entity_poly.type
_entity_poly.pdbx_seq_one_letter_code
_entity_poly.pdbx_strand_id
1 'polypeptide(L)'
;MATKKNQSWTFLTNHSHVLCLINSNPNITIRDMAIKVGITERAVLNILSDLTETAYLTVTKVGRNNHYEINKEKKLRHPIESHCNIDDFLEPLVAKKP
;
A
#
# COMPACT_ATOMS: atom_id res chain seq x y z
N MET A 1 9.27 1.05 -34.84
CA MET A 1 8.38 1.11 -33.65
C MET A 1 9.10 1.90 -32.58
N ALA A 2 8.55 3.04 -32.15
CA ALA A 2 9.16 3.85 -31.10
C ALA A 2 9.07 3.10 -29.76
N THR A 3 10.22 2.84 -29.12
CA THR A 3 10.27 2.33 -27.75
C THR A 3 9.63 3.39 -26.85
N LYS A 4 8.43 3.08 -26.33
CA LYS A 4 7.76 3.92 -25.32
C LYS A 4 8.76 4.07 -24.17
N LYS A 5 9.29 5.28 -23.95
CA LYS A 5 10.08 5.58 -22.76
C LYS A 5 9.18 5.23 -21.58
N ASN A 6 9.46 4.14 -20.87
CA ASN A 6 8.81 3.89 -19.59
C ASN A 6 9.20 5.06 -18.71
N GLN A 7 8.26 5.99 -18.50
CA GLN A 7 8.45 7.04 -17.52
C GLN A 7 8.60 6.31 -16.18
N SER A 8 9.81 6.31 -15.64
CA SER A 8 10.17 5.59 -14.42
C SER A 8 9.63 6.26 -13.16
N TRP A 9 8.92 7.38 -13.32
CA TRP A 9 8.44 8.19 -12.23
C TRP A 9 6.92 8.06 -12.09
N THR A 10 6.49 7.69 -10.89
CA THR A 10 5.09 7.61 -10.47
C THR A 10 4.83 8.69 -9.41
N PHE A 11 3.57 9.13 -9.31
CA PHE A 11 3.17 10.09 -8.27
C PHE A 11 3.20 9.48 -6.86
N LEU A 12 2.79 8.21 -6.75
CA LEU A 12 2.69 7.51 -5.48
C LEU A 12 3.97 6.74 -5.17
N THR A 13 4.29 6.67 -3.88
CA THR A 13 5.42 5.89 -3.36
C THR A 13 5.10 4.39 -3.34
N ASN A 14 6.13 3.56 -3.18
CA ASN A 14 5.92 2.12 -2.98
C ASN A 14 5.08 1.82 -1.73
N HIS A 15 5.25 2.58 -0.63
CA HIS A 15 4.39 2.45 0.57
C HIS A 15 2.92 2.71 0.23
N SER A 16 2.65 3.77 -0.54
CA SER A 16 1.30 4.12 -1.00
C SER A 16 0.71 3.02 -1.87
N HIS A 17 1.49 2.46 -2.81
CA HIS A 17 1.03 1.36 -3.66
C HIS A 17 0.71 0.09 -2.86
N VAL A 18 1.54 -0.27 -1.88
CA VAL A 18 1.27 -1.40 -0.99
C VAL A 18 -0.03 -1.18 -0.19
N LEU A 19 -0.23 0.00 0.39
CA LEU A 19 -1.49 0.32 1.10
C LEU A 19 -2.72 0.21 0.19
N CYS A 20 -2.64 0.69 -1.05
CA CYS A 20 -3.75 0.58 -2.01
C CYS A 20 -4.10 -0.88 -2.32
N LEU A 21 -3.10 -1.73 -2.47
CA LEU A 21 -3.31 -3.16 -2.72
C LEU A 21 -3.95 -3.86 -1.53
N ILE A 22 -3.50 -3.55 -0.31
CA ILE A 22 -4.08 -4.09 0.93
C ILE A 22 -5.52 -3.62 1.10
N ASN A 23 -5.79 -2.33 0.87
CA ASN A 23 -7.15 -1.78 0.96
C ASN A 23 -8.12 -2.49 0.00
N SER A 24 -7.62 -2.88 -1.19
CA SER A 24 -8.41 -3.63 -2.18
C SER A 24 -8.54 -5.12 -1.87
N ASN A 25 -7.51 -5.73 -1.28
CA ASN A 25 -7.51 -7.13 -0.88
C ASN A 25 -6.70 -7.32 0.42
N PRO A 26 -7.37 -7.36 1.59
CA PRO A 26 -6.74 -7.56 2.90
C PRO A 26 -5.99 -8.89 3.06
N ASN A 27 -6.15 -9.85 2.15
CA ASN A 27 -5.50 -11.16 2.18
C ASN A 27 -4.41 -11.32 1.11
N ILE A 28 -3.99 -10.22 0.46
CA ILE A 28 -2.98 -10.25 -0.60
C ILE A 28 -1.64 -10.79 -0.09
N THR A 29 -0.99 -11.66 -0.85
CA THR A 29 0.29 -12.24 -0.46
C THR A 29 1.44 -11.25 -0.69
N ILE A 30 2.54 -11.39 0.06
CA ILE A 30 3.77 -10.60 -0.14
C ILE A 30 4.29 -10.74 -1.57
N ARG A 31 4.24 -11.95 -2.11
CA ARG A 31 4.62 -12.26 -3.49
C ARG A 31 3.79 -11.47 -4.49
N ASP A 32 2.46 -11.47 -4.33
CA ASP A 32 1.56 -10.76 -5.24
C ASP A 32 1.74 -9.24 -5.14
N MET A 33 1.98 -8.71 -3.92
CA MET A 33 2.33 -7.30 -3.73
C MET A 33 3.61 -6.94 -4.48
N ALA A 34 4.67 -7.74 -4.33
CA ALA A 34 5.95 -7.52 -4.99
C ALA A 34 5.80 -7.47 -6.52
N ILE A 35 5.08 -8.44 -7.09
CA ILE A 35 4.81 -8.51 -8.53
C ILE A 35 4.00 -7.30 -9.01
N LYS A 36 2.92 -6.95 -8.32
CA LYS A 36 2.03 -5.85 -8.74
C LYS A 36 2.68 -4.48 -8.62
N VAL A 37 3.50 -4.25 -7.60
CA VAL A 37 4.21 -2.97 -7.38
C VAL A 37 5.49 -2.91 -8.22
N GLY A 38 6.07 -4.04 -8.63
CA GLY A 38 7.32 -4.10 -9.39
C GLY A 38 8.56 -3.92 -8.51
N ILE A 39 8.50 -4.42 -7.26
CA ILE A 39 9.60 -4.39 -6.28
C ILE A 39 9.91 -5.79 -5.77
N THR A 40 10.95 -5.94 -4.94
CA THR A 40 11.31 -7.23 -4.34
C THR A 40 10.40 -7.59 -3.17
N GLU A 41 10.23 -8.88 -2.88
CA GLU A 41 9.50 -9.33 -1.68
C GLU A 41 10.11 -8.78 -0.38
N ARG A 42 11.45 -8.64 -0.34
CA ARG A 42 12.15 -7.99 0.78
C ARG A 42 11.78 -6.51 0.92
N ALA A 43 11.61 -5.78 -0.18
CA ALA A 43 11.17 -4.39 -0.13
C ALA A 43 9.72 -4.29 0.40
N VAL A 44 8.83 -5.20 0.00
CA VAL A 44 7.47 -5.29 0.56
C VAL A 44 7.53 -5.57 2.07
N LEU A 45 8.35 -6.52 2.51
CA LEU A 45 8.51 -6.82 3.94
C LEU A 45 8.98 -5.60 4.74
N ASN A 46 9.96 -4.84 4.24
CA ASN A 46 10.41 -3.61 4.89
C ASN A 46 9.27 -2.58 4.97
N ILE A 47 8.52 -2.39 3.88
CA ILE A 47 7.36 -1.47 3.86
C ILE A 47 6.30 -1.90 4.88
N LEU A 48 5.99 -3.20 4.97
CA LEU A 48 5.06 -3.72 5.97
C LEU A 48 5.58 -3.49 7.40
N SER A 49 6.88 -3.68 7.64
CA SER A 49 7.53 -3.35 8.93
C SER A 49 7.31 -1.88 9.26
N ASP A 50 7.66 -0.97 8.35
CA ASP A 50 7.51 0.48 8.55
C ASP A 50 6.06 0.84 8.89
N LEU A 51 5.08 0.27 8.16
CA LEU A 51 3.65 0.55 8.36
C LEU A 51 3.12 -0.03 9.68
N THR A 52 3.62 -1.18 10.11
CA THR A 52 3.19 -1.84 11.36
C THR A 52 3.82 -1.20 12.60
N GLU A 53 5.11 -0.93 12.58
CA GLU A 53 5.83 -0.25 13.68
C GLU A 53 5.24 1.13 13.98
N THR A 54 4.68 1.75 12.95
CA THR A 54 4.05 3.06 13.06
C THR A 54 2.54 2.98 13.11
N ALA A 55 1.96 1.80 13.35
CA ALA A 55 0.52 1.58 13.56
C ALA A 55 -0.40 2.15 12.45
N TYR A 56 0.07 2.20 11.20
CA TYR A 56 -0.79 2.38 10.01
C TYR A 56 -1.43 1.07 9.57
N LEU A 57 -0.81 -0.05 9.92
CA LEU A 57 -1.21 -1.38 9.51
C LEU A 57 -1.10 -2.33 10.70
N THR A 58 -2.07 -3.22 10.84
CA THR A 58 -2.00 -4.38 11.73
C THR A 58 -1.95 -5.65 10.89
N VAL A 59 -1.17 -6.63 11.32
CA VAL A 59 -1.06 -7.93 10.64
C VAL A 59 -1.48 -9.02 11.60
N THR A 60 -2.49 -9.79 11.21
CA THR A 60 -2.97 -10.94 11.96
C THR A 60 -2.74 -12.21 11.15
N LYS A 61 -2.14 -13.23 11.77
CA LYS A 61 -1.93 -14.51 11.10
C LYS A 61 -3.21 -15.34 11.13
N VAL A 62 -3.76 -15.66 9.96
CA VAL A 62 -4.95 -16.49 9.77
C VAL A 62 -4.53 -17.78 9.07
N GLY A 63 -4.19 -18.81 9.86
CA GLY A 63 -3.65 -20.07 9.35
C GLY A 63 -2.27 -19.88 8.72
N ARG A 64 -2.16 -20.16 7.41
CA ARG A 64 -0.90 -19.99 6.64
C ARG A 64 -0.79 -18.60 6.00
N ASN A 65 -1.84 -17.80 6.06
CA ASN A 65 -1.92 -16.51 5.40
C ASN A 65 -1.89 -15.36 6.42
N ASN A 66 -1.49 -14.19 5.95
CA ASN A 66 -1.62 -12.95 6.69
C ASN A 66 -2.92 -12.27 6.29
N HIS A 67 -3.60 -11.70 7.28
CA HIS A 67 -4.68 -10.75 7.12
C HIS A 67 -4.20 -9.38 7.56
N TYR A 68 -4.45 -8.37 6.73
CA TYR A 68 -3.95 -7.01 6.90
C TYR A 68 -5.10 -6.04 7.16
N GLU A 69 -5.01 -5.28 8.24
CA GLU A 69 -6.01 -4.26 8.60
C GLU A 69 -5.35 -2.87 8.60
N ILE A 70 -5.89 -1.95 7.81
CA ILE A 70 -5.40 -0.58 7.72
C ILE A 70 -6.08 0.28 8.78
N ASN A 71 -5.29 1.06 9.53
CA ASN A 71 -5.81 2.10 10.41
C ASN A 71 -6.22 3.33 9.59
N LYS A 72 -7.47 3.34 9.14
CA LYS A 72 -8.07 4.37 8.28
C LYS A 72 -8.13 5.76 8.93
N GLU A 73 -8.28 5.82 10.25
CA GLU A 73 -8.40 7.10 10.98
C GLU A 73 -7.04 7.80 11.18
N LYS A 74 -5.94 7.08 10.94
CA LYS A 74 -4.61 7.62 11.14
C LYS A 74 -4.33 8.75 10.15
N LYS A 75 -3.73 9.84 10.63
CA LYS A 75 -3.35 10.99 9.80
C LYS A 75 -2.13 10.69 8.93
N LEU A 76 -2.05 11.32 7.77
CA LEU A 76 -0.83 11.34 6.97
C LEU A 76 0.28 12.06 7.72
N ARG A 77 1.54 11.60 7.56
CA ARG A 77 2.66 12.08 8.39
C ARG A 77 3.16 13.45 7.99
N HIS A 78 3.05 13.79 6.71
CA HIS A 78 3.68 15.00 6.22
C HIS A 78 2.84 16.23 6.64
N PRO A 79 3.46 17.30 7.18
CA PRO A 79 2.71 18.42 7.76
C PRO A 79 1.66 19.02 6.82
N ILE A 80 1.96 19.10 5.52
CA ILE A 80 1.07 19.64 4.49
C ILE A 80 -0.25 18.86 4.40
N GLU A 81 -0.20 17.54 4.58
CA GLU A 81 -1.33 16.62 4.41
C GLU A 81 -1.81 16.04 5.75
N SER A 82 -1.29 16.51 6.88
CA SER A 82 -1.62 16.03 8.23
C SER A 82 -3.10 16.20 8.63
N HIS A 83 -3.83 17.03 7.88
CA HIS A 83 -5.27 17.20 8.04
C HIS A 83 -6.06 16.01 7.46
N CYS A 84 -5.53 15.31 6.45
CA CYS A 84 -6.13 14.14 5.83
C CYS A 84 -5.84 12.88 6.64
N ASN A 85 -6.83 12.00 6.72
CA ASN A 85 -6.65 10.65 7.22
C ASN A 85 -6.32 9.67 6.08
N ILE A 86 -5.92 8.46 6.42
CA ILE A 86 -5.57 7.41 5.45
C ILE A 86 -6.77 7.01 4.59
N ASP A 87 -7.99 7.03 5.13
CA ASP A 87 -9.20 6.76 4.36
C ASP A 87 -9.41 7.82 3.27
N ASP A 88 -9.30 9.12 3.60
CA ASP A 88 -9.43 10.23 2.64
C ASP A 88 -8.42 10.08 1.48
N PHE A 89 -7.24 9.54 1.77
CA PHE A 89 -6.21 9.25 0.78
C PHE A 89 -6.53 8.04 -0.09
N LEU A 90 -7.07 6.96 0.51
CA LEU A 90 -7.31 5.69 -0.18
C LEU A 90 -8.63 5.66 -0.94
N GLU A 91 -9.67 6.35 -0.47
CA GLU A 91 -11.00 6.41 -1.06
C GLU A 91 -10.97 6.70 -2.58
N PRO A 92 -10.29 7.74 -3.08
CA PRO A 92 -10.26 8.04 -4.51
C PRO A 92 -9.47 7.01 -5.34
N LEU A 93 -8.65 6.17 -4.69
CA LEU A 93 -7.77 5.19 -5.34
C LEU A 93 -8.40 3.80 -5.43
N VAL A 94 -9.52 3.55 -4.74
CA VAL A 94 -10.31 2.34 -4.93
C VAL A 94 -10.85 2.35 -6.35
N ALA A 95 -10.59 1.28 -7.11
CA ALA A 95 -11.17 1.13 -8.43
C ALA A 95 -12.70 1.25 -8.31
N LYS A 96 -13.26 2.33 -8.85
CA LYS A 96 -14.72 2.43 -9.03
C LYS A 96 -15.12 1.25 -9.90
N LYS A 97 -15.89 0.31 -9.34
CA LYS A 97 -16.59 -0.65 -10.20
C LYS A 97 -17.40 0.18 -11.21
N PRO A 98 -17.28 -0.12 -12.52
CA PRO A 98 -18.08 0.54 -13.54
C PRO A 98 -19.58 0.34 -13.29
#